data_AF-A0A327RGL9-F1
#
_entry.id   AF-A0A327RGL9-F1
#
_cell.length_a   1.000
_cell.length_b   1.000
_cell.length_c   1.000
_cell.angle_alpha   90.00
_cell.angle_beta   90.00
_cell.angle_gamma   90.00
#
_symmetry.space_group_name_H-M   'P 1'
#
loop_
_entity.id
_entity.type
_entity.pdbx_description
1 polymer ?
#
loop_
_entity_poly.entity_id
_entity_poly.type
_entity_poly.pdbx_seq_one_letter_code
_entity_poly.pdbx_strand_id
1 'polypeptide(L)'
;MSREKRNYTVEFKEKAVELSYARGSVVEICRELDIPTSVLSRWRRESDAYGKNSFPGKGNPKLTDEQREIAELKKRLRDAELERDILKKAIAIFS
;
A
#
# COMPACT_ATOMS: atom_id res chain seq x y z
N MET A 1 -2.93 15.37 25.23
CA MET A 1 -2.77 13.93 25.54
C MET A 1 -2.66 13.16 24.24
N SER A 2 -1.54 12.47 23.98
CA SER A 2 -1.40 11.62 22.80
C SER A 2 -2.28 10.39 22.94
N ARG A 3 -3.26 10.20 22.05
CA ARG A 3 -4.00 8.93 21.97
C ARG A 3 -3.02 7.81 21.68
N GLU A 4 -3.06 6.77 22.50
CA GLU A 4 -2.30 5.54 22.28
C GLU A 4 -2.65 4.95 20.91
N LYS A 5 -1.63 4.62 20.12
CA LYS A 5 -1.83 4.12 18.75
C LYS A 5 -2.32 2.68 18.82
N ARG A 6 -3.62 2.49 18.62
CA ARG A 6 -4.21 1.16 18.42
C ARG A 6 -3.64 0.54 17.14
N ASN A 7 -3.03 -0.64 17.27
CA ASN A 7 -2.54 -1.43 16.15
C ASN A 7 -3.59 -2.50 15.83
N TYR A 8 -4.02 -2.55 14.57
CA TYR A 8 -4.96 -3.55 14.07
C TYR A 8 -4.24 -4.47 13.09
N THR A 9 -4.51 -5.76 13.16
CA THR A 9 -3.98 -6.75 12.21
C THR A 9 -4.57 -6.52 10.81
N VAL A 10 -3.96 -7.12 9.79
CA VAL A 10 -4.44 -6.98 8.41
C VAL A 10 -5.82 -7.64 8.27
N GLU A 11 -5.95 -8.84 8.81
CA GLU A 11 -7.18 -9.63 8.76
C GLU A 11 -8.34 -8.91 9.45
N PHE A 12 -8.06 -8.22 10.57
CA PHE A 12 -9.07 -7.41 11.25
C PHE A 12 -9.56 -6.27 10.37
N LYS A 13 -8.66 -5.57 9.68
CA LYS A 13 -9.02 -4.43 8.81
C LYS A 13 -9.84 -4.90 7.62
N GLU A 14 -9.45 -6.00 6.99
CA GLU A 14 -10.16 -6.59 5.85
C GLU A 14 -11.58 -6.99 6.24
N LYS A 15 -11.73 -7.76 7.33
CA LYS A 15 -13.04 -8.16 7.84
C LYS A 15 -13.91 -6.96 8.25
N ALA A 16 -13.33 -5.94 8.88
CA ALA A 16 -14.06 -4.75 9.26
C ALA A 16 -14.59 -3.99 8.02
N VAL A 17 -13.80 -3.91 6.96
CA VAL A 17 -14.21 -3.31 5.69
C VAL A 17 -15.30 -4.15 5.02
N GLU A 18 -15.12 -5.45 4.90
CA GLU A 18 -16.10 -6.38 4.32
C GLU A 18 -17.46 -6.29 5.04
N LEU A 19 -17.42 -6.38 6.38
CA LEU A 19 -18.62 -6.26 7.21
C LEU A 19 -19.33 -4.91 7.03
N SER A 20 -18.56 -3.84 6.85
CA SER A 20 -19.11 -2.50 6.62
C SER A 20 -19.86 -2.37 5.29
N TYR A 21 -19.43 -3.10 4.25
CA TYR A 21 -20.14 -3.17 2.97
C TYR A 21 -21.37 -4.08 3.05
N ALA A 22 -21.30 -5.18 3.79
CA ALA A 22 -22.40 -6.12 3.94
C ALA A 22 -23.61 -5.55 4.72
N ARG A 23 -23.37 -4.76 5.79
CA ARG A 23 -24.44 -4.22 6.65
C ARG A 23 -24.82 -2.76 6.37
N GLY A 24 -24.07 -2.04 5.55
CA GLY A 24 -24.38 -0.66 5.12
C GLY A 24 -24.15 0.46 6.16
N SER A 25 -24.34 0.20 7.46
CA SER A 25 -24.16 1.21 8.52
C SER A 25 -22.74 1.22 9.10
N VAL A 26 -21.89 2.13 8.62
CA VAL A 26 -20.49 2.30 9.11
C VAL A 26 -20.45 2.62 10.60
N VAL A 27 -21.42 3.40 11.10
CA VAL A 27 -21.45 3.86 12.49
C VAL A 27 -21.72 2.71 13.46
N GLU A 28 -22.64 1.82 13.12
CA GLU A 28 -22.95 0.63 13.93
C GLU A 28 -21.76 -0.32 14.00
N ILE A 29 -21.15 -0.63 12.85
CA ILE A 29 -19.96 -1.49 12.81
C ILE A 29 -18.81 -0.90 13.63
N CYS A 30 -18.61 0.42 13.58
CA CYS A 30 -17.59 1.08 14.39
C CYS A 30 -17.84 0.95 15.90
N ARG A 31 -19.11 1.00 16.32
CA ARG A 31 -19.49 0.80 17.73
C ARG A 31 -19.29 -0.66 18.15
N GLU A 32 -19.69 -1.61 17.32
CA GLU A 32 -19.53 -3.05 17.58
C GLU A 32 -18.04 -3.45 17.68
N LEU A 33 -17.20 -2.91 16.81
CA LEU A 33 -15.77 -3.23 16.73
C LEU A 33 -14.87 -2.36 17.64
N ASP A 34 -15.45 -1.43 18.42
CA ASP A 34 -14.74 -0.38 19.17
C ASP A 34 -13.63 0.29 18.33
N ILE A 35 -13.98 0.76 17.13
CA ILE A 35 -13.06 1.49 16.26
C ILE A 35 -13.59 2.89 15.91
N PRO A 36 -12.72 3.89 15.76
CA PRO A 36 -13.17 5.21 15.32
C PRO A 36 -13.72 5.17 13.89
N THR A 37 -14.83 5.86 13.63
CA THR A 37 -15.46 5.97 12.30
C THR A 37 -14.51 6.51 11.23
N SER A 38 -13.64 7.45 11.59
CA SER A 38 -12.60 8.00 10.72
C SER A 38 -11.61 6.94 10.25
N VAL A 39 -11.33 5.93 11.09
CA VAL A 39 -10.42 4.83 10.78
C VAL A 39 -11.06 3.86 9.81
N LEU A 40 -12.30 3.42 10.06
CA LEU A 40 -13.01 2.53 9.14
C LEU A 40 -13.26 3.20 7.78
N SER A 41 -13.63 4.48 7.77
CA SER A 41 -13.81 5.24 6.53
C SER A 41 -12.52 5.38 5.72
N ARG A 42 -11.37 5.49 6.40
CA ARG A 42 -10.07 5.44 5.74
C ARG A 42 -9.80 4.06 5.15
N TRP A 43 -10.06 2.98 5.90
CA TRP A 43 -9.83 1.62 5.40
C TRP A 43 -10.70 1.29 4.20
N ARG A 44 -11.96 1.74 4.16
CA ARG A 44 -12.83 1.62 2.97
C ARG A 44 -12.22 2.29 1.75
N ARG A 45 -11.81 3.56 1.87
CA ARG A 45 -11.15 4.29 0.77
C ARG A 45 -9.87 3.61 0.29
N GLU A 46 -9.09 3.07 1.23
CA GLU A 46 -7.87 2.32 0.90
C GLU A 46 -8.23 1.02 0.16
N SER A 47 -9.25 0.29 0.65
CA SER A 47 -9.81 -0.91 0.01
C SER A 47 -10.29 -0.64 -1.40
N ASP A 48 -11.00 0.46 -1.63
CA ASP A 48 -11.51 0.81 -2.96
C ASP A 48 -10.37 1.18 -3.92
N ALA A 49 -9.32 1.85 -3.43
CA ALA A 49 -8.20 2.30 -4.25
C ALA A 49 -7.17 1.20 -4.56
N TYR A 50 -6.94 0.27 -3.63
CA TYR A 50 -5.84 -0.69 -3.70
C TYR A 50 -6.28 -2.16 -3.63
N GLY A 51 -7.54 -2.45 -3.33
CA GLY A 51 -8.07 -3.81 -3.21
C GLY A 51 -7.26 -4.64 -2.21
N LYS A 52 -6.76 -5.81 -2.66
CA LYS A 52 -5.89 -6.70 -1.87
C LYS A 52 -4.59 -6.02 -1.38
N ASN A 53 -4.17 -4.91 -2.00
CA ASN A 53 -2.93 -4.20 -1.66
C ASN A 53 -3.13 -3.08 -0.61
N SER A 54 -4.31 -2.99 0.01
CA SER A 54 -4.68 -1.88 0.91
C SER A 54 -3.93 -1.85 2.23
N PHE A 55 -3.47 -3.01 2.69
CA PHE A 55 -2.83 -3.19 3.99
C PHE A 55 -1.47 -3.90 3.89
N PRO A 56 -0.46 -3.31 3.20
CA PRO A 56 0.81 -3.98 2.90
C PRO A 56 1.78 -4.09 4.10
N GLY A 57 1.35 -3.73 5.31
CA GLY A 57 2.20 -3.67 6.49
C GLY A 57 3.00 -2.38 6.64
N LYS A 58 3.86 -2.32 7.67
CA LYS A 58 4.63 -1.11 8.01
C LYS A 58 5.86 -1.00 7.12
N GLY A 59 6.08 0.19 6.53
CA GLY A 59 7.25 0.47 5.67
C GLY A 59 7.04 0.12 4.19
N ASN A 60 5.93 -0.53 3.84
CA ASN A 60 5.62 -0.88 2.46
C ASN A 60 4.67 0.15 1.82
N PRO A 61 4.95 0.63 0.60
CA PRO A 61 4.05 1.53 -0.10
C PRO A 61 2.76 0.81 -0.52
N LYS A 62 1.64 1.53 -0.50
CA LYS A 62 0.38 1.07 -1.08
C LYS A 62 0.45 1.34 -2.58
N LEU A 63 0.61 0.27 -3.33
CA LEU A 63 0.68 0.31 -4.79
C LEU A 63 -0.40 -0.61 -5.33
N THR A 64 -1.09 -0.17 -6.37
CA THR A 64 -1.85 -1.09 -7.22
C THR A 64 -0.88 -2.08 -7.88
N ASP A 65 -1.40 -3.19 -8.40
CA ASP A 65 -0.55 -4.17 -9.10
C ASP A 65 0.16 -3.51 -10.29
N GLU A 66 -0.53 -2.64 -11.04
CA GLU A 66 0.05 -1.82 -12.11
C GLU A 66 1.14 -0.87 -11.62
N GLN A 67 0.92 -0.16 -10.51
CA GLN A 67 1.93 0.73 -9.95
C GLN A 67 3.18 -0.03 -9.47
N ARG A 68 3.00 -1.26 -8.95
CA ARG A 68 4.10 -2.14 -8.56
C ARG A 68 4.91 -2.55 -9.79
N GLU A 69 4.24 -2.96 -10.87
CA GLU A 69 4.89 -3.33 -12.13
C GLU A 69 5.65 -2.14 -12.74
N ILE A 70 5.04 -0.95 -12.77
CA ILE A 70 5.71 0.27 -13.23
C ILE A 70 6.97 0.58 -12.40
N ALA A 71 6.90 0.42 -11.08
CA ALA A 71 8.04 0.65 -10.20
C ALA A 71 9.18 -0.34 -10.48
N GLU A 72 8.86 -1.61 -10.72
CA GLU A 72 9.81 -2.65 -11.07
C GLU A 72 10.45 -2.42 -12.44
N LEU A 73 9.65 -2.11 -13.46
CA LEU A 73 10.12 -1.79 -14.80
C LEU A 73 11.04 -0.57 -14.81
N LYS A 74 10.68 0.49 -14.08
CA LYS A 74 11.54 1.67 -13.93
C LYS A 74 12.86 1.33 -13.23
N LYS A 75 12.86 0.40 -12.28
CA LYS A 75 14.09 -0.06 -11.63
C LYS A 75 14.99 -0.79 -12.64
N ARG A 76 14.44 -1.78 -13.35
CA ARG A 76 15.16 -2.54 -14.37
C ARG A 76 15.73 -1.65 -15.48
N LEU A 77 14.97 -0.65 -15.91
CA LEU A 77 15.43 0.32 -16.91
C LEU A 77 16.64 1.11 -16.39
N ARG A 78 16.57 1.64 -15.16
CA ARG A 78 17.69 2.37 -14.57
C ARG A 78 18.94 1.51 -14.41
N ASP A 79 18.77 0.26 -13.97
CA ASP A 79 19.88 -0.67 -13.81
C ASP A 79 20.56 -0.95 -15.16
N ALA A 80 19.77 -1.20 -16.21
CA ALA A 80 20.29 -1.41 -17.57
C ALA A 80 20.94 -0.15 -18.17
N GLU A 81 20.38 1.04 -17.92
CA GLU A 81 20.98 2.31 -18.32
C GLU A 81 22.33 2.55 -17.64
N LEU A 82 22.40 2.26 -16.34
CA LEU A 82 23.63 2.37 -15.56
C LEU A 82 24.70 1.40 -16.08
N GLU A 83 24.35 0.13 -16.31
CA GLU A 83 25.25 -0.87 -16.89
C GLU A 83 25.80 -0.43 -18.24
N ARG A 84 24.91 0.03 -19.14
CA ARG A 84 25.30 0.56 -20.46
C ARG A 84 26.25 1.74 -20.31
N ASP A 85 25.97 2.65 -19.40
CA ASP A 85 26.78 3.86 -19.22
C ASP A 85 28.15 3.55 -18.60
N ILE A 86 28.24 2.56 -17.71
CA ILE A 86 29.51 2.02 -17.21
C ILE A 86 30.32 1.41 -18.36
N LEU A 87 29.70 0.58 -19.20
CA LEU A 87 30.38 -0.03 -20.36
C LEU A 87 30.88 1.01 -21.35
N LYS A 88 30.06 2.03 -21.66
CA LYS A 88 30.47 3.15 -22.53
C LYS A 88 31.67 3.90 -21.97
N LYS A 89 31.68 4.19 -20.66
CA LYS A 89 32.80 4.84 -19.99
C LYS A 89 34.06 3.98 -20.02
N ALA A 90 33.94 2.67 -19.82
CA ALA A 90 35.08 1.75 -19.90
C ALA A 90 35.68 1.72 -21.30
N ILE A 91 34.86 1.57 -22.35
CA ILE A 91 35.33 1.58 -23.75
C ILE A 91 36.09 2.88 -24.05
N ALA A 92 35.57 4.03 -23.63
CA ALA A 92 36.20 5.33 -23.85
C ALA A 92 37.57 5.49 -23.13
N ILE A 93 37.85 4.70 -22.10
CA ILE A 93 39.15 4.69 -21.40
C ILE A 93 40.17 3.81 -22.14
N PHE A 94 39.71 2.74 -22.79
CA PHE A 94 40.56 1.77 -23.49
C PHE A 94 40.74 2.06 -25.00
N SER A 95 40.03 3.04 -25.55
CA SER A 95 40.20 3.58 -26.91
C SER A 95 41.13 4.79 -26.92
#